data_AF-A0A6V7Y4Q4-F1
#
_entry.id   AF-A0A6V7Y4Q4-F1
#
_cell.length_a   1.000
_cell.length_b   1.000
_cell.length_c   1.000
_cell.angle_alpha   90.00
_cell.angle_beta   90.00
_cell.angle_gamma   90.00
#
_symmetry.space_group_name_H-M   'P 1'
#
loop_
_entity.id
_entity.type
_entity.pdbx_description
1 polymer ?
#
loop_
_entity_poly.entity_id
_entity_poly.type
_entity_poly.pdbx_seq_one_letter_code
_entity_poly.pdbx_strand_id
1 'polypeptide(L)'
;MTEGRLSTDSDLESKETENNLEIKFVEKKILNLEKKNFFLENKLKEMDKKIQKINCEHKNEIEEMKQNFHKLIEEKFQQLKTENDICLKKKDEKINFLEEEIKKVKDLSNQNTGDLIKLKNLNCVNFVEIKNKWSEIDGQCCDKNCINTNRPIGNCIEGCGFVNIINEEIIIYLVGNGGWDNIVLVYTENSFNKPQNCSNYSLCYFEVKCIFEGELSINRMSIGLKNLSTDKYISYSANNASIKNEKKQKI
;
A
#
# COMPACT_ATOMS: atom_id res chain seq x y z
N MET A 1 -98.50 14.46 -50.30
CA MET A 1 -99.04 13.99 -49.00
C MET A 1 -97.94 14.19 -47.97
N THR A 2 -98.00 15.30 -47.25
CA THR A 2 -97.05 15.67 -46.19
C THR A 2 -97.85 15.66 -44.90
N GLU A 3 -97.79 14.55 -44.18
CA GLU A 3 -98.38 14.43 -42.85
C GLU A 3 -97.49 15.17 -41.85
N GLY A 4 -97.91 16.37 -41.47
CA GLY A 4 -97.36 17.08 -40.32
C GLY A 4 -97.82 16.40 -39.04
N ARG A 5 -96.94 15.61 -38.41
CA ARG A 5 -97.13 15.13 -37.04
C ARG A 5 -97.06 16.33 -36.09
N LEU A 6 -98.21 16.69 -35.52
CA LEU A 6 -98.30 17.54 -34.34
C LEU A 6 -97.62 16.80 -33.17
N SER A 7 -96.43 17.25 -32.78
CA SER A 7 -95.80 16.89 -31.52
C SER A 7 -96.74 17.30 -30.40
N THR A 8 -97.22 16.33 -29.62
CA THR A 8 -98.14 16.54 -28.51
C THR A 8 -97.38 17.10 -27.30
N ASP A 9 -97.98 18.06 -26.58
CA ASP A 9 -97.39 18.75 -25.41
C ASP A 9 -96.89 17.79 -24.31
N SER A 10 -97.34 16.52 -24.28
CA SER A 10 -96.83 15.50 -23.36
C SER A 10 -95.36 15.11 -23.59
N ASP A 11 -94.83 15.26 -24.80
CA ASP A 11 -93.45 14.91 -25.12
C ASP A 11 -92.45 15.97 -24.61
N LEU A 12 -92.92 17.19 -24.35
CA LEU A 12 -92.13 18.28 -23.77
C LEU A 12 -91.97 18.10 -22.26
N GLU A 13 -93.04 17.75 -21.53
CA GLU A 13 -92.98 17.50 -20.08
C GLU A 13 -92.11 16.27 -19.73
N SER A 14 -92.13 15.24 -20.57
CA SER A 14 -91.26 14.05 -20.40
C SER A 14 -89.77 14.38 -20.56
N LYS A 15 -89.41 15.30 -21.46
CA LYS A 15 -88.00 15.71 -21.66
C LYS A 15 -87.50 16.61 -20.53
N GLU A 16 -88.37 17.46 -20.00
CA GLU A 16 -88.03 18.35 -18.88
C GLU A 16 -87.78 17.55 -17.59
N THR A 17 -88.57 16.50 -17.35
CA THR A 17 -88.39 15.60 -16.19
C THR A 17 -87.11 14.75 -16.30
N GLU A 18 -86.76 14.26 -17.49
CA GLU A 18 -85.52 13.52 -17.74
C GLU A 18 -84.27 14.40 -17.54
N ASN A 19 -84.28 15.62 -18.09
CA ASN A 19 -83.21 16.61 -17.89
C ASN A 19 -83.01 16.94 -16.40
N ASN A 20 -84.10 17.13 -15.65
CA ASN A 20 -84.04 17.41 -14.22
C ASN A 20 -83.44 16.26 -13.39
N LEU A 21 -83.66 15.00 -13.79
CA LEU A 21 -83.05 13.84 -13.15
C LEU A 21 -81.55 13.74 -13.44
N GLU A 22 -81.15 14.00 -14.69
CA GLU A 22 -79.74 14.02 -15.08
C GLU A 22 -78.97 15.11 -14.35
N ILE A 23 -79.53 16.31 -14.23
CA ILE A 23 -78.95 17.41 -13.44
C ILE A 23 -78.73 17.00 -11.98
N LYS A 24 -79.76 16.45 -11.30
CA LYS A 24 -79.64 15.99 -9.90
C LYS A 24 -78.57 14.90 -9.74
N PHE A 25 -78.43 14.01 -10.73
CA PHE A 25 -77.40 12.99 -10.72
C PHE A 25 -75.99 13.57 -10.86
N VAL A 26 -75.81 14.55 -11.76
CA VAL A 26 -74.55 15.27 -11.94
C VAL A 26 -74.19 16.07 -10.67
N GLU A 27 -75.14 16.80 -10.08
CA GLU A 27 -74.94 17.54 -8.83
C GLU A 27 -74.49 16.63 -7.68
N LYS A 28 -75.14 15.47 -7.52
CA LYS A 28 -74.74 14.46 -6.52
C LYS A 28 -73.32 13.93 -6.76
N LYS A 29 -72.92 13.74 -8.02
CA LYS A 29 -71.54 13.35 -8.38
C LYS A 29 -70.54 14.46 -8.04
N ILE A 30 -70.85 15.72 -8.37
CA ILE A 30 -70.01 16.88 -8.05
C ILE A 30 -69.80 16.98 -6.55
N LEU A 31 -70.86 16.94 -5.75
CA LEU A 31 -70.77 17.00 -4.29
C LEU A 31 -69.93 15.85 -3.70
N ASN A 32 -70.01 14.65 -4.28
CA ASN A 32 -69.17 13.53 -3.87
C ASN A 32 -67.69 13.73 -4.25
N LEU A 33 -67.41 14.33 -5.39
CA LEU A 33 -66.04 14.67 -5.81
C LEU A 33 -65.45 15.76 -4.92
N GLU A 34 -66.23 16.79 -4.56
CA GLU A 34 -65.80 17.85 -3.64
C GLU A 34 -65.43 17.28 -2.26
N LYS A 35 -66.26 16.38 -1.71
CA LYS A 35 -65.95 15.68 -0.44
C LYS A 35 -64.66 14.86 -0.53
N LYS A 36 -64.45 14.16 -1.65
CA LYS A 36 -63.21 13.39 -1.89
C LYS A 36 -61.99 14.31 -1.98
N ASN A 37 -62.10 15.44 -2.70
CA ASN A 37 -61.02 16.41 -2.82
C ASN A 37 -60.66 17.01 -1.46
N PHE A 38 -61.65 17.44 -0.68
CA PHE A 38 -61.43 17.94 0.67
C PHE A 38 -60.72 16.92 1.58
N PHE A 39 -61.14 15.65 1.50
CA PHE A 39 -60.47 14.57 2.23
C PHE A 39 -59.02 14.34 1.79
N LEU A 40 -58.74 14.40 0.47
CA LEU A 40 -57.40 14.26 -0.07
C LEU A 40 -56.49 15.44 0.31
N GLU A 41 -57.01 16.67 0.31
CA GLU A 41 -56.27 17.85 0.75
C GLU A 41 -55.85 17.76 2.22
N ASN A 42 -56.73 17.27 3.09
CA ASN A 42 -56.40 17.06 4.50
C ASN A 42 -55.33 15.97 4.68
N LYS A 43 -55.43 14.87 3.92
CA LYS A 43 -54.38 13.83 3.91
C LYS A 43 -53.04 14.37 3.42
N LEU A 44 -53.04 15.21 2.39
CA LEU A 44 -51.83 15.83 1.87
C LEU A 44 -51.17 16.72 2.95
N LYS A 45 -51.96 17.55 3.64
CA LYS A 45 -51.48 18.37 4.77
C LYS A 45 -50.90 17.53 5.91
N GLU A 46 -51.50 16.38 6.22
CA GLU A 46 -50.96 15.46 7.24
C GLU A 46 -49.64 14.83 6.80
N MET A 47 -49.52 14.45 5.53
CA MET A 47 -48.28 13.92 4.96
C MET A 47 -47.16 14.97 4.99
N ASP A 48 -47.45 16.22 4.64
CA ASP A 48 -46.47 17.30 4.69
C ASP A 48 -45.94 17.52 6.11
N LYS A 49 -46.82 17.49 7.12
CA LYS A 49 -46.42 17.57 8.53
C LYS A 49 -45.50 16.42 8.94
N LYS A 50 -45.78 15.20 8.49
CA LYS A 50 -44.93 14.02 8.76
C LYS A 50 -43.56 14.16 8.09
N ILE A 51 -43.52 14.61 6.84
CA ILE A 51 -42.27 14.86 6.10
C ILE A 51 -41.42 15.92 6.81
N GLN A 52 -42.03 17.03 7.24
CA GLN A 52 -41.32 18.08 7.98
C GLN A 52 -40.75 17.55 9.30
N LYS A 53 -41.51 16.74 10.04
CA LYS A 53 -41.05 16.12 11.27
C LYS A 53 -39.83 15.22 11.04
N ILE A 54 -39.91 14.31 10.06
CA ILE A 54 -38.80 13.41 9.70
C ILE A 54 -37.56 14.20 9.29
N ASN A 55 -37.73 15.27 8.49
CA ASN A 55 -36.61 16.12 8.08
C ASN A 55 -35.92 16.81 9.27
N CYS A 56 -36.69 17.25 10.26
CA CYS A 56 -36.14 17.84 11.48
C CYS A 56 -35.39 16.80 12.33
N GLU A 57 -35.95 15.60 12.50
CA GLU A 57 -35.31 14.50 13.25
C GLU A 57 -33.98 14.10 12.60
N HIS A 58 -33.97 13.83 11.29
CA HIS A 58 -32.74 13.50 10.56
C HIS A 58 -31.69 14.63 10.61
N LYS A 59 -32.11 15.90 10.56
CA LYS A 59 -31.18 17.02 10.66
C LYS A 59 -30.46 17.04 12.02
N ASN A 60 -31.19 16.77 13.10
CA ASN A 60 -30.63 16.72 14.44
C ASN A 60 -29.67 15.52 14.60
N GLU A 61 -30.05 14.34 14.10
CA GLU A 61 -29.20 13.14 14.13
C GLU A 61 -27.89 13.36 13.34
N ILE A 62 -27.96 14.01 12.17
CA ILE A 62 -26.78 14.36 11.39
C ILE A 62 -25.85 15.30 12.17
N GLU A 63 -26.40 16.28 12.88
CA GLU A 63 -25.60 17.22 13.65
C GLU A 63 -24.94 16.57 14.87
N GLU A 64 -25.66 15.68 15.57
CA GLU A 64 -25.11 14.87 16.65
C GLU A 64 -23.97 13.96 16.16
N MET A 65 -24.17 13.28 15.02
CA MET A 65 -23.12 12.46 14.40
C MET A 65 -21.88 13.29 14.07
N LYS A 66 -22.04 14.50 13.51
CA LYS A 66 -20.90 15.40 13.23
C LYS A 66 -20.13 15.77 14.48
N GLN A 67 -20.83 16.11 15.57
CA GLN A 67 -20.19 16.44 16.85
C GLN A 67 -19.42 15.24 17.42
N ASN A 68 -20.00 14.04 17.35
CA ASN A 68 -19.35 12.81 17.79
C ASN A 68 -18.08 12.49 16.95
N PHE A 69 -18.15 12.66 15.63
CA PHE A 69 -16.98 12.49 14.77
C PHE A 69 -15.88 13.52 15.07
N HIS A 70 -16.23 14.78 15.31
CA HIS A 70 -15.26 15.81 15.64
C HIS A 70 -14.53 15.50 16.96
N LYS A 71 -15.28 15.05 17.98
CA LYS A 71 -14.73 14.60 19.26
C LYS A 71 -13.78 13.41 19.09
N LEU A 72 -14.17 12.41 18.28
CA LEU A 72 -13.34 11.24 18.01
C LEU A 72 -12.02 11.61 17.31
N ILE A 73 -12.06 12.55 16.35
CA ILE A 73 -10.86 13.04 15.66
C ILE A 73 -9.92 13.74 16.65
N GLU A 74 -10.44 14.60 17.54
CA GLU A 74 -9.64 15.29 18.54
C GLU A 74 -8.97 14.30 19.50
N GLU A 75 -9.71 13.31 20.01
CA GLU A 75 -9.17 12.25 20.87
C GLU A 75 -8.04 11.47 20.19
N LYS A 76 -8.21 11.12 18.90
CA LYS A 76 -7.19 10.42 18.12
C LYS A 76 -5.95 11.27 17.87
N PHE A 77 -6.12 12.58 17.65
CA PHE A 77 -5.02 13.50 17.48
C PHE A 77 -4.17 13.64 18.77
N GLN A 78 -4.83 13.72 19.93
CA GLN A 78 -4.13 13.76 21.22
C GLN A 78 -3.39 12.46 21.54
N GLN A 79 -3.98 11.31 21.18
CA GLN A 79 -3.30 9.99 21.30
C GLN A 79 -2.02 9.95 20.46
N LEU A 80 -2.10 10.33 19.17
CA LEU A 80 -0.94 10.36 18.27
C LEU A 80 0.15 11.31 18.76
N LYS A 81 -0.22 12.49 19.28
CA LYS A 81 0.73 13.44 19.84
C LYS A 81 1.49 12.84 21.02
N THR A 82 0.77 12.18 21.93
CA THR A 82 1.36 11.52 23.11
C THR A 82 2.30 10.38 22.71
N GLU A 83 1.90 9.54 21.76
CA GLU A 83 2.74 8.45 21.23
C GLU A 83 4.03 8.98 20.59
N ASN A 84 3.92 10.08 19.83
CA ASN A 84 5.07 10.71 19.20
C ASN A 84 6.05 11.29 20.25
N ASP A 85 5.54 11.95 21.30
CA ASP A 85 6.37 12.47 22.39
C ASP A 85 7.10 11.35 23.14
N ILE A 86 6.45 10.20 23.36
CA ILE A 86 7.08 9.01 23.95
C ILE A 86 8.18 8.46 23.03
N CYS A 87 7.93 8.41 21.72
CA CYS A 87 8.89 7.93 20.74
C CYS A 87 10.14 8.83 20.68
N LEU A 88 9.96 10.15 20.73
CA LEU A 88 11.05 11.13 20.76
C LEU A 88 11.92 10.96 22.01
N LYS A 89 11.32 10.84 23.20
CA LYS A 89 12.08 10.60 24.45
C LYS A 89 12.94 9.34 24.39
N LYS A 90 12.38 8.23 23.85
CA LYS A 90 13.14 6.98 23.67
C LYS A 90 14.30 7.12 22.69
N LYS A 91 14.15 7.95 21.65
CA LYS A 91 15.24 8.24 20.70
C LYS A 91 16.35 9.05 21.38
N ASP A 92 16.00 10.06 22.16
CA ASP A 92 16.98 10.88 22.90
C ASP A 92 17.77 10.04 23.91
N GLU A 93 17.10 9.15 24.65
CA GLU A 93 17.76 8.18 25.55
C GLU A 93 18.75 7.28 24.80
N LYS A 94 18.37 6.78 23.63
CA LYS A 94 19.24 5.92 22.80
C LYS A 94 20.42 6.69 22.21
N ILE A 95 20.24 7.94 21.82
CA ILE A 95 21.31 8.82 21.33
C ILE A 95 22.34 9.03 22.45
N ASN A 96 21.89 9.41 23.65
CA ASN A 96 22.77 9.61 24.80
C ASN A 96 23.58 8.34 25.13
N PHE A 97 22.92 7.18 25.12
CA PHE A 97 23.60 5.89 25.32
C PHE A 97 24.70 5.63 24.26
N LEU A 98 24.41 5.88 22.98
CA LEU A 98 25.38 5.69 21.89
C LEU A 98 26.55 6.67 21.97
N GLU A 99 26.31 7.92 22.40
CA GLU A 99 27.37 8.91 22.61
C GLU A 99 28.33 8.47 23.72
N GLU A 100 27.83 7.88 24.80
CA GLU A 100 28.65 7.31 25.87
C GLU A 100 29.51 6.14 25.37
N GLU A 101 28.96 5.22 24.57
CA GLU A 101 29.71 4.11 23.99
C GLU A 101 30.79 4.59 23.01
N ILE A 102 30.48 5.57 22.15
CA ILE A 102 31.47 6.19 21.26
C ILE A 102 32.62 6.81 22.06
N LYS A 103 32.32 7.46 23.19
CA LYS A 103 33.33 8.03 24.08
C LYS A 103 34.26 6.95 24.64
N LYS A 104 33.71 5.83 25.13
CA LYS A 104 34.51 4.69 25.63
C LYS A 104 35.41 4.11 24.54
N VAL A 105 34.91 3.96 23.31
CA VAL A 105 35.71 3.45 22.17
C VAL A 105 36.84 4.40 21.81
N LYS A 106 36.59 5.72 21.80
CA LYS A 106 37.64 6.72 21.58
C LYS A 106 38.74 6.65 22.65
N ASP A 107 38.36 6.51 23.91
CA ASP A 107 39.30 6.39 25.02
C ASP A 107 40.16 5.12 24.92
N LEU A 108 39.57 3.98 24.55
CA LEU A 108 40.28 2.72 24.29
C LEU A 108 41.22 2.79 23.07
N SER A 109 40.78 3.43 21.99
CA SER A 109 41.60 3.60 20.78
C SER A 109 42.86 4.43 21.06
N ASN A 110 42.78 5.41 21.96
CA ASN A 110 43.92 6.23 22.35
C ASN A 110 44.92 5.47 23.24
N GLN A 111 44.48 4.43 23.95
CA GLN A 111 45.35 3.56 24.75
C GLN A 111 46.08 2.51 23.91
N ASN A 112 45.43 1.94 22.89
CA ASN A 112 45.96 0.80 22.12
C ASN A 112 46.85 1.17 20.91
N THR A 113 46.96 2.47 20.56
CA THR A 113 47.87 2.93 19.50
C THR A 113 49.34 2.64 19.80
N GLY A 114 49.72 2.41 21.07
CA GLY A 114 51.07 1.98 21.46
C GLY A 114 51.46 0.59 20.93
N ASP A 115 50.51 -0.34 20.81
CA ASP A 115 50.79 -1.72 20.36
C ASP A 115 50.66 -1.91 18.83
N LEU A 116 49.86 -1.08 18.15
CA LEU A 116 49.79 -1.04 16.68
C LEU A 116 51.12 -0.62 16.02
N ILE A 117 51.94 0.15 16.73
CA ILE A 117 53.29 0.53 16.27
C ILE A 117 54.22 -0.70 16.20
N LYS A 118 53.98 -1.76 16.99
CA LYS A 118 54.77 -3.02 16.92
C LYS A 118 54.43 -3.88 15.69
N LEU A 119 53.24 -3.73 15.09
CA LEU A 119 52.81 -4.49 13.90
C LEU A 119 53.40 -3.96 12.58
N LYS A 120 53.99 -2.75 12.57
CA LYS A 120 54.67 -2.18 11.38
C LYS A 120 55.90 -2.97 10.90
N ASN A 121 56.33 -3.99 11.65
CA ASN A 121 57.43 -4.88 11.26
C ASN A 121 56.99 -6.12 10.45
N LEU A 122 55.69 -6.31 10.19
CA LEU A 122 55.22 -7.31 9.23
C LEU A 122 55.25 -6.71 7.81
N ASN A 123 56.40 -6.84 7.14
CA ASN A 123 56.51 -6.57 5.71
C ASN A 123 55.45 -7.40 4.96
N CYS A 124 54.62 -6.72 4.14
CA CYS A 124 53.65 -7.28 3.20
C CYS A 124 52.21 -7.55 3.68
N VAL A 125 51.59 -6.63 4.43
CA VAL A 125 50.12 -6.52 4.44
C VAL A 125 49.71 -5.30 3.62
N ASN A 126 49.26 -5.52 2.39
CA ASN A 126 48.73 -4.46 1.52
C ASN A 126 47.20 -4.56 1.50
N PHE A 127 46.53 -3.50 1.95
CA PHE A 127 45.10 -3.33 1.74
C PHE A 127 44.89 -2.63 0.40
N VAL A 128 44.22 -3.31 -0.53
CA VAL A 128 43.84 -2.72 -1.82
C VAL A 128 42.34 -2.51 -1.78
N GLU A 129 41.93 -1.24 -1.73
CA GLU A 129 40.53 -0.86 -1.94
C GLU A 129 40.21 -1.02 -3.43
N ILE A 130 39.16 -1.76 -3.74
CA ILE A 130 38.64 -1.89 -5.11
C ILE A 130 37.30 -1.16 -5.13
N LYS A 131 37.31 0.09 -5.59
CA LYS A 131 36.07 0.80 -5.89
C LYS A 131 35.45 0.16 -7.12
N ASN A 132 34.29 -0.46 -6.95
CA ASN A 132 33.64 -1.21 -8.01
C ASN A 132 32.17 -0.85 -8.09
N LYS A 133 31.64 -0.91 -9.30
CA LYS A 133 30.23 -0.69 -9.62
C LYS A 133 29.62 -1.98 -10.14
N TRP A 134 28.31 -2.11 -10.01
CA TRP A 134 27.58 -3.22 -10.64
C TRP A 134 27.38 -2.90 -12.12
N SER A 135 27.81 -3.80 -13.00
CA SER A 135 27.77 -3.58 -14.45
C SER A 135 26.74 -4.43 -15.16
N GLU A 136 26.50 -5.66 -14.69
CA GLU A 136 25.71 -6.64 -15.44
C GLU A 136 24.95 -7.58 -14.51
N ILE A 137 23.77 -8.01 -14.99
CA ILE A 137 22.94 -9.04 -14.38
C ILE A 137 22.88 -10.21 -15.36
N ASP A 138 23.28 -11.40 -14.91
CA ASP A 138 23.20 -12.65 -15.68
C ASP A 138 22.29 -13.66 -14.98
N GLY A 139 21.63 -14.48 -15.80
CA GLY A 139 20.67 -15.49 -15.39
C GLY A 139 19.25 -15.20 -15.86
N GLN A 140 18.48 -16.28 -16.02
CA GLN A 140 17.03 -16.22 -16.22
C GLN A 140 16.36 -16.42 -14.86
N CYS A 141 15.57 -15.46 -14.38
CA CYS A 141 14.86 -15.67 -13.10
C CYS A 141 13.76 -16.74 -13.19
N CYS A 142 13.36 -17.14 -14.40
CA CYS A 142 12.15 -17.90 -14.69
C CYS A 142 12.40 -18.83 -15.87
N ASP A 143 11.88 -20.06 -15.78
CA ASP A 143 12.07 -21.10 -16.79
C ASP A 143 11.28 -20.82 -18.09
N LYS A 144 10.29 -19.92 -18.05
CA LYS A 144 9.46 -19.53 -19.19
C LYS A 144 9.65 -18.05 -19.48
N ASN A 145 10.34 -17.71 -20.57
CA ASN A 145 10.59 -16.34 -21.07
C ASN A 145 9.56 -15.30 -20.62
N CYS A 146 9.97 -14.43 -19.69
CA CYS A 146 9.07 -13.51 -19.02
C CYS A 146 8.97 -12.14 -19.72
N ILE A 147 7.76 -11.59 -19.78
CA ILE A 147 7.36 -10.51 -20.69
C ILE A 147 7.16 -9.20 -19.91
N ASN A 148 8.11 -8.27 -20.00
CA ASN A 148 7.79 -6.85 -19.87
C ASN A 148 8.71 -6.00 -20.77
N THR A 149 8.20 -5.68 -21.96
CA THR A 149 8.92 -5.01 -23.06
C THR A 149 9.04 -3.49 -22.92
N ASN A 150 8.54 -2.89 -21.82
CA ASN A 150 8.39 -1.44 -21.70
C ASN A 150 9.35 -0.77 -20.69
N ARG A 151 10.31 -1.50 -20.09
CA ARG A 151 11.38 -0.92 -19.26
C ARG A 151 12.75 -1.45 -19.68
N PRO A 152 13.77 -0.58 -19.79
CA PRO A 152 15.09 -0.99 -20.21
C PRO A 152 15.81 -1.63 -19.00
N ILE A 153 16.12 -2.92 -19.14
CA ILE A 153 16.99 -3.73 -18.26
C ILE A 153 16.31 -4.27 -17.00
N GLY A 154 16.24 -5.60 -16.92
CA GLY A 154 15.56 -6.38 -15.88
C GLY A 154 14.50 -7.29 -16.50
N ASN A 155 14.92 -8.46 -17.02
CA ASN A 155 13.97 -9.53 -17.30
C ASN A 155 13.30 -9.93 -15.98
N CYS A 156 11.99 -10.25 -15.97
CA CYS A 156 11.43 -11.45 -15.31
C CYS A 156 9.90 -11.54 -15.07
N ILE A 157 9.42 -12.75 -14.67
CA ILE A 157 8.24 -13.15 -13.84
C ILE A 157 7.58 -14.51 -14.20
N GLU A 158 7.64 -15.52 -13.32
CA GLU A 158 6.42 -16.19 -12.82
C GLU A 158 6.68 -16.89 -11.45
N GLY A 159 6.50 -16.29 -10.25
CA GLY A 159 5.99 -14.97 -9.89
C GLY A 159 6.51 -14.38 -8.56
N CYS A 160 7.08 -13.19 -8.51
CA CYS A 160 7.32 -12.16 -9.52
C CYS A 160 8.54 -11.32 -9.10
N GLY A 161 9.65 -11.98 -8.73
CA GLY A 161 10.95 -11.36 -8.53
C GLY A 161 11.37 -10.50 -9.72
N PHE A 162 11.71 -9.23 -9.52
CA PHE A 162 12.57 -8.50 -10.47
C PHE A 162 13.81 -7.99 -9.76
N VAL A 163 14.95 -8.04 -10.46
CA VAL A 163 16.19 -7.41 -10.02
C VAL A 163 16.53 -6.25 -10.95
N ASN A 164 16.93 -5.12 -10.38
CA ASN A 164 17.38 -3.97 -11.15
C ASN A 164 18.59 -3.32 -10.50
N ILE A 165 19.53 -2.83 -11.33
CA ILE A 165 20.64 -2.00 -10.91
C ILE A 165 20.27 -0.54 -11.16
N ILE A 166 20.19 0.26 -10.10
CA ILE A 166 19.93 1.70 -10.18
C ILE A 166 21.21 2.45 -9.86
N ASN A 167 21.59 3.36 -10.77
CA ASN A 167 22.79 4.19 -10.67
C ASN A 167 24.07 3.37 -10.37
N GLU A 168 24.16 2.14 -10.90
CA GLU A 168 25.36 1.30 -10.81
C GLU A 168 25.74 0.87 -9.36
N GLU A 169 24.90 1.17 -8.37
CA GLU A 169 25.18 0.98 -6.93
C GLU A 169 24.08 0.23 -6.18
N ILE A 170 22.80 0.44 -6.53
CA ILE A 170 21.66 -0.09 -5.78
C ILE A 170 21.03 -1.25 -6.52
N ILE A 171 20.94 -2.40 -5.86
CA ILE A 171 20.20 -3.57 -6.36
C ILE A 171 18.83 -3.60 -5.69
N ILE A 172 17.76 -3.43 -6.46
CA ILE A 172 16.39 -3.56 -5.96
C ILE A 172 15.86 -4.94 -6.33
N TYR A 173 15.31 -5.64 -5.34
CA TYR A 173 14.60 -6.90 -5.52
C TYR A 173 13.16 -6.77 -5.03
N LEU A 174 12.17 -6.97 -5.90
CA LEU A 174 10.75 -7.00 -5.49
C LEU A 174 10.22 -8.43 -5.53
N VAL A 175 9.76 -8.94 -4.39
CA VAL A 175 9.14 -10.27 -4.27
C VAL A 175 7.69 -10.20 -4.76
N GLY A 176 7.29 -11.12 -5.63
CA GLY A 176 5.89 -11.29 -6.04
C GLY A 176 5.11 -12.26 -5.16
N ASN A 177 3.79 -12.29 -5.34
CA ASN A 177 2.87 -13.02 -4.46
C ASN A 177 2.81 -14.55 -4.69
N GLY A 178 3.76 -15.19 -5.38
CA GLY A 178 3.74 -16.64 -5.51
C GLY A 178 4.87 -17.26 -6.34
N GLY A 179 5.87 -17.84 -5.67
CA GLY A 179 6.90 -18.65 -6.31
C GLY A 179 8.22 -18.72 -5.54
N TRP A 180 9.14 -19.56 -6.02
CA TRP A 180 10.57 -19.48 -5.70
C TRP A 180 11.26 -18.92 -6.93
N ASP A 181 11.96 -17.79 -6.80
CA ASP A 181 12.70 -17.20 -7.90
C ASP A 181 14.08 -17.89 -8.06
N ASN A 182 14.61 -17.94 -9.29
CA ASN A 182 15.94 -18.49 -9.56
C ASN A 182 17.06 -17.60 -8.99
N ILE A 183 18.25 -18.20 -8.79
CA ILE A 183 19.46 -17.46 -8.41
C ILE A 183 19.83 -16.53 -9.56
N VAL A 184 20.09 -15.26 -9.24
CA VAL A 184 20.59 -14.26 -10.18
C VAL A 184 22.04 -13.93 -9.85
N LEU A 185 22.88 -13.78 -10.88
CA LEU A 185 24.26 -13.36 -10.75
C LEU A 185 24.37 -11.87 -11.10
N VAL A 186 25.07 -11.11 -10.27
CA VAL A 186 25.38 -9.71 -10.54
C VAL A 186 26.89 -9.59 -10.62
N TYR A 187 27.37 -9.04 -11.73
CA TYR A 187 28.79 -8.85 -11.99
C TYR A 187 29.19 -7.41 -11.73
N THR A 188 30.41 -7.26 -11.23
CA THR A 188 31.06 -5.98 -11.06
C THR A 188 31.79 -5.58 -12.34
N GLU A 189 31.88 -4.28 -12.61
CA GLU A 189 32.58 -3.73 -13.78
C GLU A 189 34.03 -4.23 -13.89
N ASN A 190 34.73 -4.29 -12.76
CA ASN A 190 36.13 -4.70 -12.71
C ASN A 190 36.28 -6.07 -12.04
N SER A 191 36.92 -7.01 -12.72
CA SER A 191 37.32 -8.28 -12.11
C SER A 191 38.52 -8.09 -11.18
N PHE A 192 38.52 -8.72 -10.01
CA PHE A 192 39.70 -8.72 -9.16
C PHE A 192 40.83 -9.57 -9.77
N ASN A 193 41.94 -8.92 -10.10
CA ASN A 193 43.17 -9.59 -10.54
C ASN A 193 44.14 -9.70 -9.37
N LYS A 194 44.45 -10.94 -8.96
CA LYS A 194 45.43 -11.20 -7.91
C LYS A 194 46.81 -10.63 -8.31
N PRO A 195 47.45 -9.80 -7.46
CA PRO A 195 48.83 -9.37 -7.71
C PRO A 195 49.80 -10.56 -7.71
N GLN A 196 50.73 -10.60 -8.67
CA GLN A 196 51.64 -11.75 -8.89
C GLN A 196 52.58 -12.05 -7.71
N ASN A 197 52.84 -11.08 -6.83
CA ASN A 197 53.86 -11.17 -5.78
C ASN A 197 53.31 -11.36 -4.35
N CYS A 198 52.03 -11.71 -4.19
CA CYS A 198 51.41 -11.92 -2.88
C CYS A 198 51.15 -13.42 -2.63
N SER A 199 51.91 -14.01 -1.70
CA SER A 199 51.84 -15.43 -1.31
C SER A 199 50.65 -15.74 -0.41
N ASN A 200 50.29 -14.83 0.50
CA ASN A 200 49.17 -14.97 1.43
C ASN A 200 48.16 -13.85 1.19
N TYR A 201 46.94 -14.20 0.79
CA TYR A 201 45.81 -13.27 0.76
C TYR A 201 44.76 -13.76 1.74
N SER A 202 44.17 -12.85 2.49
CA SER A 202 43.00 -13.13 3.31
C SER A 202 42.00 -12.00 3.15
N LEU A 203 40.77 -12.42 2.86
CA LEU A 203 39.50 -11.71 3.03
C LEU A 203 39.24 -10.48 2.13
N CYS A 204 38.31 -10.67 1.18
CA CYS A 204 37.52 -9.57 0.64
C CYS A 204 36.52 -9.14 1.71
N TYR A 205 36.65 -7.93 2.24
CA TYR A 205 35.60 -7.30 3.03
C TYR A 205 34.59 -6.67 2.07
N PHE A 206 33.33 -7.08 2.17
CA PHE A 206 32.21 -6.41 1.51
C PHE A 206 31.18 -6.08 2.59
N GLU A 207 30.75 -4.82 2.61
CA GLU A 207 29.63 -4.38 3.45
C GLU A 207 28.35 -4.50 2.62
N VAL A 208 27.37 -5.24 3.13
CA VAL A 208 26.08 -5.43 2.48
C VAL A 208 25.00 -4.87 3.40
N LYS A 209 24.28 -3.86 2.91
CA LYS A 209 23.11 -3.29 3.59
C LYS A 209 21.85 -3.79 2.90
N CYS A 210 21.08 -4.61 3.62
CA CYS A 210 19.78 -5.09 3.15
C CYS A 210 18.66 -4.33 3.85
N ILE A 211 17.66 -3.90 3.09
CA ILE A 211 16.40 -3.37 3.61
C ILE A 211 15.31 -4.36 3.18
N PHE A 212 14.57 -4.88 4.17
CA PHE A 212 13.45 -5.79 3.93
C PHE A 212 12.15 -5.07 4.22
N GLU A 213 11.25 -5.05 3.25
CA GLU A 213 9.87 -4.61 3.42
C GLU A 213 8.95 -5.84 3.47
N GLY A 214 7.95 -5.86 4.36
CA GLY A 214 7.04 -7.00 4.53
C GLY A 214 7.51 -8.07 5.53
N GLU A 215 6.96 -9.28 5.43
CA GLU A 215 7.17 -10.34 6.41
C GLU A 215 8.49 -11.10 6.18
N LEU A 216 9.40 -11.06 7.17
CA LEU A 216 10.73 -11.69 7.10
C LEU A 216 10.71 -13.21 6.99
N SER A 217 9.63 -13.85 7.43
CA SER A 217 9.43 -15.31 7.35
C SER A 217 9.35 -15.80 5.90
N ILE A 218 8.83 -14.93 5.02
CA ILE A 218 8.60 -15.14 3.59
C ILE A 218 9.78 -14.60 2.77
N ASN A 219 10.25 -13.38 3.10
CA ASN A 219 11.24 -12.67 2.28
C ASN A 219 12.65 -13.12 2.59
N ARG A 220 13.21 -14.06 1.80
CA ARG A 220 14.57 -14.58 2.01
C ARG A 220 15.55 -14.05 0.97
N MET A 221 16.68 -13.52 1.42
CA MET A 221 17.77 -13.08 0.55
C MET A 221 19.08 -13.76 0.92
N SER A 222 19.76 -14.29 -0.09
CA SER A 222 21.13 -14.78 0.04
C SER A 222 22.02 -14.06 -0.97
N ILE A 223 23.13 -13.50 -0.49
CA ILE A 223 24.10 -12.76 -1.30
C ILE A 223 25.43 -13.48 -1.16
N GLY A 224 26.15 -13.71 -2.25
CA GLY A 224 27.34 -14.53 -2.21
C GLY A 224 28.39 -14.14 -3.24
N LEU A 225 29.60 -14.67 -3.04
CA LEU A 225 30.69 -14.57 -4.00
C LEU A 225 30.90 -15.94 -4.65
N LYS A 226 30.96 -15.97 -5.98
CA LYS A 226 31.23 -17.16 -6.78
C LYS A 226 32.62 -17.08 -7.40
N ASN A 227 33.41 -18.13 -7.25
CA ASN A 227 34.67 -18.30 -7.94
C ASN A 227 34.42 -18.93 -9.32
N LEU A 228 34.55 -18.12 -10.37
CA LEU A 228 34.29 -18.55 -11.75
C LEU A 228 35.21 -19.68 -12.23
N SER A 229 36.43 -19.80 -11.69
CA SER A 229 37.39 -20.83 -12.10
C SER A 229 37.13 -22.19 -11.45
N THR A 230 36.41 -22.25 -10.33
CA THR A 230 36.21 -23.49 -9.55
C THR A 230 34.74 -23.82 -9.29
N ASP A 231 33.81 -22.96 -9.74
CA ASP A 231 32.37 -23.01 -9.46
C ASP A 231 31.99 -22.98 -7.96
N LYS A 232 32.98 -22.85 -7.07
CA LYS A 232 32.76 -22.74 -5.62
C LYS A 232 32.19 -21.38 -5.27
N TYR A 233 31.39 -21.32 -4.22
CA TYR A 233 30.82 -20.07 -3.74
C TYR A 233 30.72 -20.02 -2.22
N ILE A 234 30.73 -18.79 -1.70
CA ILE A 234 30.32 -18.49 -0.34
C ILE A 234 29.04 -17.68 -0.41
N SER A 235 28.10 -17.92 0.50
CA SER A 235 26.83 -17.21 0.55
C SER A 235 26.53 -16.73 1.96
N TYR A 236 26.13 -15.48 2.09
CA TYR A 236 25.57 -14.85 3.27
C TYR A 236 24.04 -14.87 3.17
N SER A 237 23.39 -15.49 4.15
CA SER A 237 21.94 -15.43 4.32
C SER A 237 21.60 -14.23 5.20
N ALA A 238 21.04 -13.19 4.58
CA ALA A 238 20.77 -11.92 5.25
C ALA A 238 19.75 -12.05 6.39
N ASN A 239 18.73 -12.88 6.21
CA ASN A 239 17.72 -13.17 7.25
C ASN A 239 18.31 -13.78 8.53
N ASN A 240 19.32 -14.63 8.37
CA ASN A 240 19.87 -15.42 9.47
C ASN A 240 21.23 -14.88 9.96
N ALA A 241 21.70 -13.77 9.37
CA ALA A 241 23.04 -13.24 9.55
C ALA A 241 24.13 -14.33 9.55
N SER A 242 24.04 -15.30 8.62
CA SER A 242 24.90 -16.48 8.62
C SER A 242 25.62 -16.69 7.30
N ILE A 243 26.89 -17.06 7.35
CA ILE A 243 27.73 -17.38 6.20
C ILE A 243 27.79 -18.88 6.03
N LYS A 244 27.68 -19.34 4.78
CA LYS A 244 27.77 -20.76 4.40
C LYS A 244 28.67 -20.93 3.19
N ASN A 245 29.38 -22.05 3.14
CA ASN A 245 30.09 -22.52 1.94
C ASN A 245 29.19 -23.40 1.05
N GLU A 246 29.75 -23.93 -0.04
CA GLU A 246 29.07 -24.81 -0.99
C GLU A 246 28.48 -26.08 -0.34
N LYS A 247 29.08 -26.54 0.78
CA LYS A 247 28.61 -27.69 1.56
C LYS A 247 27.56 -27.32 2.61
N LYS A 248 27.06 -26.08 2.59
CA LYS A 248 26.15 -25.51 3.60
C LYS A 248 26.73 -25.53 5.02
N GLN A 249 28.05 -25.66 5.16
CA GLN A 249 28.72 -25.60 6.46
C GLN A 249 28.78 -24.14 6.92
N LYS A 250 28.46 -23.91 8.19
CA LYS A 250 28.64 -22.59 8.81
C LYS A 250 30.14 -22.34 8.94
N ILE A 251 30.57 -21.16 8.50
CA ILE A 251 31.94 -20.66 8.63
C ILE A 251 31.98 -19.71 9.83
#